data_AF-A0A6G2G0X4-F1
#
_entry.id   AF-A0A6G2G0X4-F1
#
_cell.length_a   1.000
_cell.length_b   1.000
_cell.length_c   1.000
_cell.angle_alpha   90.00
_cell.angle_beta   90.00
_cell.angle_gamma   90.00
#
_symmetry.space_group_name_H-M   'P 1'
#
loop_
_entity.id
_entity.type
_entity.pdbx_description
1 polymer ?
#
loop_
_entity_poly.entity_id
_entity_poly.type
_entity_poly.pdbx_seq_one_letter_code
_entity_poly.pdbx_strand_id
1 'polypeptide(L)'
;MTSQLRRWHVLSTVAILALAAVSSLLGLLRPGHYRDAPALVAQYQLQDLTVLLVGLPVLAVGLRYAMRGSPRGRIVWLGALAYSTYTWLSVAVQVSFNDLFLAYVALFSLSLFTLVGGLVTTDAAAVREALEGRIRTSLYAGALVVVGLGLAALWLSDVAL
;
A
#
# COMPACT_ATOMS: atom_id res chain seq x y z
N MET A 1 22.23 12.60 -10.83
CA MET A 1 21.96 13.40 -9.62
C MET A 1 21.29 12.48 -8.61
N THR A 2 21.90 12.21 -7.45
CA THR A 2 21.34 11.26 -6.48
C THR A 2 19.96 11.72 -6.02
N SER A 3 18.92 10.92 -6.25
CA SER A 3 17.54 11.22 -5.84
C SER A 3 17.43 11.17 -4.32
N GLN A 4 17.84 12.24 -3.65
CA GLN A 4 17.79 12.30 -2.19
C GLN A 4 16.35 12.43 -1.71
N LEU A 5 15.97 11.61 -0.73
CA LEU A 5 14.70 11.74 -0.03
C LEU A 5 14.71 13.05 0.78
N ARG A 6 13.79 13.95 0.43
CA ARG A 6 13.54 15.15 1.23
C ARG A 6 12.97 14.77 2.60
N ARG A 7 13.30 15.55 3.64
CA ARG A 7 12.85 15.32 5.03
C ARG A 7 11.34 15.17 5.16
N TRP A 8 10.57 15.90 4.36
CA TRP A 8 9.11 15.82 4.37
C TRP A 8 8.59 14.43 3.97
N HIS A 9 9.23 13.72 3.03
CA HIS A 9 8.81 12.36 2.65
C HIS A 9 8.93 11.39 3.84
N VAL A 10 9.99 11.55 4.63
CA VAL A 10 10.23 10.73 5.83
C VAL A 10 9.17 11.03 6.87
N LEU A 11 8.93 12.31 7.17
CA LEU A 11 7.90 12.72 8.13
C LEU A 11 6.50 12.23 7.73
N SER A 12 6.11 12.42 6.47
CA SER A 12 4.83 11.93 5.96
C SER A 12 4.74 10.41 6.02
N THR A 13 5.81 9.68 5.67
CA THR A 13 5.80 8.20 5.76
C THR A 13 5.69 7.71 7.20
N VAL A 14 6.36 8.37 8.15
CA VAL A 14 6.25 8.05 9.58
C VAL A 14 4.84 8.34 10.10
N ALA A 15 4.24 9.47 9.69
CA ALA A 15 2.86 9.78 10.02
C ALA A 15 1.88 8.74 9.45
N ILE A 16 2.08 8.30 8.19
CA ILE A 16 1.31 7.21 7.58
C ILE A 16 1.45 5.93 8.39
N LEU A 17 2.68 5.53 8.75
CA LEU A 17 2.92 4.31 9.54
C LEU A 17 2.17 4.36 10.89
N ALA A 18 2.26 5.48 11.60
CA ALA A 18 1.62 5.64 12.90
C ALA A 18 0.09 5.62 12.79
N LEU A 19 -0.48 6.42 11.87
CA LEU A 19 -1.92 6.49 11.66
C LEU A 19 -2.49 5.15 11.17
N ALA A 20 -1.79 4.47 10.27
CA ALA A 20 -2.20 3.18 9.74
C ALA A 20 -2.16 2.09 10.82
N ALA A 21 -1.14 2.09 11.69
CA ALA A 21 -1.07 1.18 12.83
C ALA A 21 -2.22 1.42 13.81
N VAL A 22 -2.47 2.67 14.19
CA VAL A 22 -3.59 3.03 15.08
C VAL A 22 -4.93 2.63 14.47
N SER A 23 -5.15 2.95 13.20
CA SER A 23 -6.37 2.59 12.48
C SER A 23 -6.59 1.07 12.47
N SER A 24 -5.59 0.30 12.06
CA SER A 24 -5.71 -1.16 11.92
C SER A 24 -5.84 -1.86 13.28
N LEU A 25 -5.17 -1.34 14.32
CA LEU A 25 -5.33 -1.84 15.68
C LEU A 25 -6.72 -1.55 16.24
N LEU A 26 -7.26 -0.37 15.98
CA LEU A 26 -8.62 -0.04 16.40
C LEU A 26 -9.67 -0.89 15.66
N GLY A 27 -9.48 -1.14 14.36
CA GLY A 27 -10.35 -2.03 13.57
C GLY A 27 -10.37 -3.47 14.07
N LEU A 28 -9.22 -3.98 14.54
CA LEU A 28 -9.11 -5.33 15.11
C LEU A 28 -9.58 -5.44 16.57
N LEU A 29 -9.25 -4.45 17.41
CA LEU A 29 -9.41 -4.56 18.86
C LEU A 29 -10.69 -3.92 19.40
N ARG A 30 -11.32 -2.97 18.68
CA ARG A 30 -12.52 -2.28 19.15
C ARG A 30 -13.79 -2.98 18.66
N PRO A 31 -14.58 -3.60 19.56
CA PRO A 31 -15.84 -4.22 19.16
C PRO A 31 -16.80 -3.19 18.57
N GLY A 32 -17.48 -3.54 17.47
CA GLY A 32 -18.45 -2.67 16.81
C GLY A 32 -17.85 -1.50 16.03
N HIS A 33 -16.54 -1.53 15.75
CA HIS A 33 -15.86 -0.53 14.91
C HIS A 33 -16.37 -0.55 13.46
N TYR A 34 -16.47 -1.75 12.88
CA TYR A 34 -17.15 -1.99 11.62
C TYR A 34 -18.62 -2.33 11.91
N ARG A 35 -19.54 -1.59 11.29
CA ARG A 35 -21.00 -1.71 11.50
C ARG A 35 -21.70 -2.42 10.34
N ASP A 36 -20.94 -3.24 9.60
CA ASP A 36 -21.40 -3.91 8.38
C ASP A 36 -21.77 -5.39 8.67
N ALA A 37 -22.23 -6.10 7.64
CA ALA A 37 -22.55 -7.52 7.76
C ALA A 37 -21.32 -8.34 8.24
N PRO A 38 -21.50 -9.42 9.05
CA PRO A 38 -20.39 -10.15 9.66
C PRO A 38 -19.32 -10.64 8.67
N ALA A 39 -19.71 -11.02 7.45
CA ALA A 39 -18.78 -11.43 6.40
C ALA A 39 -17.88 -10.27 5.93
N LEU A 40 -18.41 -9.05 5.80
CA LEU A 40 -17.65 -7.86 5.44
C LEU A 40 -16.72 -7.42 6.56
N VAL A 41 -17.19 -7.54 7.82
CA VAL A 41 -16.36 -7.26 9.00
C VAL A 41 -15.13 -8.18 9.03
N ALA A 42 -15.31 -9.48 8.78
CA ALA A 42 -14.20 -10.42 8.71
C ALA A 42 -13.21 -10.06 7.59
N GLN A 43 -13.71 -9.59 6.44
CA GLN A 43 -12.87 -9.13 5.33
C GLN A 43 -12.05 -7.88 5.70
N TYR A 44 -12.66 -6.90 6.37
CA TYR A 44 -11.95 -5.70 6.85
C TYR A 44 -10.90 -6.03 7.90
N GLN A 45 -11.20 -6.94 8.83
CA GLN A 45 -10.21 -7.41 9.81
C GLN A 45 -9.04 -8.14 9.16
N LEU A 46 -9.29 -8.96 8.12
CA LEU A 46 -8.23 -9.62 7.36
C LEU A 46 -7.36 -8.59 6.62
N GLN A 47 -7.97 -7.52 6.11
CA GLN A 47 -7.26 -6.40 5.51
C GLN A 47 -6.38 -5.69 6.55
N ASP A 48 -6.92 -5.34 7.73
CA ASP A 48 -6.16 -4.70 8.82
C ASP A 48 -4.94 -5.55 9.23
N LEU A 49 -5.14 -6.87 9.34
CA LEU A 49 -4.04 -7.79 9.64
C LEU A 49 -2.97 -7.76 8.55
N THR A 50 -3.39 -7.71 7.28
CA THR A 50 -2.47 -7.61 6.13
C THR A 50 -1.70 -6.29 6.15
N VAL A 51 -2.35 -5.18 6.48
CA VAL A 51 -1.71 -3.88 6.65
C VAL A 51 -0.65 -3.95 7.74
N LEU A 52 -0.97 -4.51 8.91
CA LEU A 52 -0.04 -4.61 10.04
C LEU A 52 1.15 -5.53 9.78
N LEU A 53 0.91 -6.71 9.19
CA LEU A 53 1.94 -7.74 9.01
C LEU A 53 2.76 -7.57 7.73
N VAL A 54 2.21 -6.92 6.70
CA VAL A 54 2.86 -6.79 5.39
C VAL A 54 3.00 -5.33 4.99
N GLY A 55 1.91 -4.56 5.03
CA GLY A 55 1.91 -3.16 4.60
C GLY A 55 2.92 -2.29 5.35
N LEU A 56 2.84 -2.25 6.69
CA LEU A 56 3.72 -1.44 7.53
C LEU A 56 5.19 -1.89 7.46
N PRO A 57 5.52 -3.19 7.58
CA PRO A 57 6.91 -3.63 7.51
C PRO A 57 7.53 -3.33 6.14
N VAL A 58 6.80 -3.55 5.04
CA VAL A 58 7.31 -3.24 3.69
C VAL A 58 7.51 -1.74 3.51
N LEU A 59 6.57 -0.91 3.98
CA LEU A 59 6.71 0.56 3.92
C LEU A 59 7.91 1.05 4.75
N ALA A 60 8.08 0.54 5.97
CA ALA A 60 9.17 0.92 6.87
C ALA A 60 10.55 0.45 6.36
N VAL A 61 10.64 -0.80 5.90
CA VAL A 61 11.88 -1.36 5.33
C VAL A 61 12.23 -0.65 4.03
N GLY A 62 11.25 -0.43 3.15
CA GLY A 62 11.40 0.35 1.92
C GLY A 62 11.95 1.73 2.20
N LEU A 63 11.32 2.48 3.12
CA LEU A 63 11.78 3.81 3.52
C LEU A 63 13.23 3.78 4.03
N ARG A 64 13.57 2.82 4.90
CA ARG A 64 14.92 2.68 5.46
C ARG A 64 15.98 2.45 4.38
N TYR A 65 15.71 1.60 3.39
CA TYR A 65 16.64 1.37 2.28
C TYR A 65 16.68 2.55 1.31
N ALA A 66 15.55 3.20 1.07
CA ALA A 66 15.49 4.40 0.24
C ALA A 66 16.30 5.56 0.88
N MET A 67 16.26 5.72 2.20
CA MET A 67 17.08 6.68 2.95
C MET A 67 18.58 6.41 2.81
N ARG A 68 18.97 5.15 2.62
CA ARG A 68 20.37 4.75 2.36
C ARG A 68 20.79 4.95 0.89
N GLY A 69 19.94 5.56 0.07
CA GLY A 69 20.20 5.78 -1.35
C GLY A 69 20.01 4.55 -2.23
N SER A 70 19.40 3.47 -1.71
CA SER A 70 19.19 2.24 -2.50
C SER A 70 18.07 2.44 -3.54
N PRO A 71 18.34 2.23 -4.85
CA PRO A 71 17.31 2.29 -5.88
C PRO A 71 16.19 1.27 -5.66
N ARG A 72 16.53 0.06 -5.20
CA ARG A 72 15.55 -0.99 -4.89
C ARG A 72 14.68 -0.62 -3.70
N GLY A 73 15.29 -0.08 -2.64
CA GLY A 73 14.55 0.42 -1.48
C GLY A 73 13.54 1.49 -1.86
N ARG A 74 13.93 2.38 -2.78
CA ARG A 74 13.05 3.42 -3.31
C ARG A 74 11.86 2.85 -4.08
N ILE A 75 12.07 1.84 -4.93
CA ILE A 75 10.98 1.16 -5.65
C ILE A 75 10.03 0.47 -4.66
N VAL A 76 10.56 -0.26 -3.67
CA VAL A 76 9.75 -0.92 -2.64
C VAL A 76 8.94 0.09 -1.84
N TRP A 77 9.55 1.21 -1.45
CA TRP A 77 8.88 2.30 -0.75
C TRP A 77 7.74 2.91 -1.58
N LEU A 78 7.97 3.18 -2.87
CA LEU A 78 6.94 3.69 -3.78
C LEU A 78 5.80 2.67 -3.98
N GLY A 79 6.13 1.39 -4.14
CA GLY A 79 5.13 0.33 -4.23
C GLY A 79 4.28 0.21 -2.97
N ALA A 80 4.90 0.32 -1.79
CA ALA A 80 4.18 0.32 -0.52
C ALA A 80 3.28 1.55 -0.33
N LEU A 81 3.71 2.73 -0.82
CA LEU A 81 2.88 3.94 -0.84
C LEU A 81 1.71 3.82 -1.83
N ALA A 82 1.91 3.18 -2.98
CA ALA A 82 0.82 2.89 -3.93
C ALA A 82 -0.20 1.93 -3.32
N TYR A 83 0.26 0.85 -2.69
CA TYR A 83 -0.59 -0.06 -1.93
C TYR A 83 -1.36 0.67 -0.81
N SER A 84 -0.69 1.52 -0.04
CA SER A 84 -1.32 2.29 1.05
C SER A 84 -2.38 3.24 0.50
N THR A 85 -2.07 3.98 -0.57
CA THR A 85 -3.02 4.88 -1.25
C THR A 85 -4.28 4.12 -1.68
N TYR A 86 -4.10 2.98 -2.35
CA TYR A 86 -5.23 2.15 -2.78
C TYR A 86 -6.05 1.64 -1.59
N THR A 87 -5.39 1.12 -0.56
CA THR A 87 -6.04 0.55 0.62
C THR A 87 -6.86 1.61 1.34
N TRP A 88 -6.30 2.78 1.64
CA TRP A 88 -7.00 3.82 2.38
C TRP A 88 -8.08 4.52 1.57
N LEU A 89 -7.93 4.62 0.24
CA LEU A 89 -9.02 5.06 -0.63
C LEU A 89 -10.19 4.07 -0.58
N SER A 90 -9.87 2.78 -0.71
CA SER A 90 -10.84 1.69 -0.66
C SER A 90 -11.61 1.69 0.66
N VAL A 91 -10.90 1.81 1.80
CA VAL A 91 -11.52 1.93 3.12
C VAL A 91 -12.42 3.16 3.22
N ALA A 92 -11.94 4.33 2.77
CA ALA A 92 -12.72 5.58 2.86
C ALA A 92 -14.01 5.56 2.02
N VAL A 93 -14.07 4.75 0.96
CA VAL A 93 -15.23 4.65 0.06
C VAL A 93 -16.14 3.48 0.44
N GLN A 94 -15.59 2.34 0.88
CA GLN A 94 -16.36 1.12 1.11
C GLN A 94 -16.83 0.95 2.54
N VAL A 95 -16.04 1.39 3.54
CA VAL A 95 -16.41 1.20 4.94
C VAL A 95 -17.45 2.23 5.34
N SER A 96 -18.50 1.76 6.02
CA SER A 96 -19.53 2.63 6.60
C SER A 96 -18.93 3.74 7.48
N PHE A 97 -19.50 4.94 7.39
CA PHE A 97 -18.99 6.12 8.09
C PHE A 97 -18.85 5.87 9.60
N ASN A 98 -17.67 6.18 10.13
CA ASN A 98 -17.33 6.02 11.54
C ASN A 98 -16.40 7.14 12.01
N ASP A 99 -16.09 7.17 13.31
CA ASP A 99 -15.27 8.21 13.95
C ASP A 99 -13.87 8.36 13.32
N LEU A 100 -13.35 7.30 12.66
CA LEU A 100 -12.05 7.30 12.00
C LEU A 100 -12.11 7.71 10.52
N PHE A 101 -13.27 8.07 9.99
CA PHE A 101 -13.41 8.46 8.58
C PHE A 101 -12.38 9.54 8.17
N LEU A 102 -12.23 10.58 8.97
CA LEU A 102 -11.24 11.64 8.71
C LEU A 102 -9.80 11.13 8.75
N ALA A 103 -9.51 10.12 9.57
CA ALA A 103 -8.20 9.48 9.61
C ALA A 103 -7.92 8.69 8.33
N TYR A 104 -8.92 7.98 7.77
CA TYR A 104 -8.79 7.28 6.49
C TYR A 104 -8.54 8.26 5.34
N VAL A 105 -9.26 9.39 5.31
CA VAL A 105 -9.07 10.45 4.31
C VAL A 105 -7.68 11.09 4.44
N ALA A 106 -7.21 11.33 5.67
CA ALA A 106 -5.85 11.82 5.92
C ALA A 106 -4.79 10.81 5.47
N LEU A 107 -4.97 9.52 5.79
CA LEU A 107 -4.08 8.43 5.37
C LEU A 107 -4.00 8.30 3.85
N PHE A 108 -5.15 8.33 3.17
CA PHE A 108 -5.24 8.36 1.72
C PHE A 108 -4.47 9.56 1.15
N SER A 109 -4.77 10.76 1.64
CA SER A 109 -4.18 12.00 1.14
C SER A 109 -2.66 12.03 1.34
N LEU A 110 -2.19 11.73 2.56
CA LEU A 110 -0.75 11.68 2.86
C LEU A 110 -0.05 10.64 1.98
N SER A 111 -0.64 9.45 1.82
CA SER A 111 -0.07 8.39 0.99
C SER A 111 0.03 8.82 -0.48
N LEU A 112 -1.03 9.43 -1.01
CA LEU A 112 -1.10 9.91 -2.39
C LEU A 112 -0.07 11.02 -2.64
N PHE A 113 -0.02 12.07 -1.81
CA PHE A 113 0.92 13.17 -2.01
C PHE A 113 2.37 12.73 -1.82
N THR A 114 2.63 11.81 -0.88
CA THR A 114 3.97 11.23 -0.68
C THR A 114 4.37 10.35 -1.86
N LEU A 115 3.43 9.58 -2.42
CA LEU A 115 3.65 8.78 -3.63
C LEU A 115 3.99 9.67 -4.82
N VAL A 116 3.16 10.69 -5.09
CA VAL A 116 3.36 11.62 -6.21
C VAL A 116 4.70 12.35 -6.08
N GLY A 117 5.01 12.92 -4.90
CA GLY A 117 6.31 13.56 -4.69
C GLY A 117 7.48 12.58 -4.78
N GLY A 118 7.30 11.35 -4.31
CA GLY A 118 8.27 10.28 -4.45
C GLY A 118 8.53 9.94 -5.92
N LEU A 119 7.48 9.78 -6.73
CA LEU A 119 7.56 9.50 -8.17
C LEU A 119 8.25 10.62 -8.94
N VAL A 120 7.81 11.87 -8.73
CA VAL A 120 8.38 13.05 -9.42
C VAL A 120 9.85 13.25 -9.09
N THR A 121 10.28 12.88 -7.88
CA THR A 121 11.69 12.97 -7.47
C THR A 121 12.52 11.73 -7.79
N THR A 122 11.91 10.69 -8.40
CA THR A 122 12.61 9.46 -8.77
C THR A 122 13.24 9.58 -10.14
N ASP A 123 14.52 9.25 -10.23
CA ASP A 123 15.24 9.17 -11.49
C ASP A 123 14.91 7.86 -12.21
N ALA A 124 14.13 7.95 -13.29
CA ALA A 124 13.72 6.79 -14.08
C ALA A 124 14.91 6.09 -14.76
N ALA A 125 15.98 6.81 -15.11
CA ALA A 125 17.16 6.21 -15.72
C ALA A 125 17.92 5.35 -14.71
N ALA A 126 18.10 5.86 -13.49
CA ALA A 126 18.74 5.10 -12.41
C ALA A 126 17.93 3.87 -11.99
N VAL A 127 16.59 3.95 -12.05
CA VAL A 127 15.72 2.79 -11.81
C VAL A 127 15.88 1.75 -12.92
N ARG A 128 15.87 2.16 -14.19
CA ARG A 128 16.07 1.25 -15.32
C ARG A 128 17.40 0.51 -15.19
N GLU A 129 18.50 1.24 -14.98
CA GLU A 129 19.84 0.68 -14.84
C GLU A 129 19.93 -0.32 -13.66
N ALA A 130 19.26 -0.04 -12.54
CA ALA A 130 19.25 -0.94 -11.39
C ALA A 130 18.48 -2.27 -11.63
N LEU A 131 17.54 -2.27 -12.58
CA LEU A 131 16.69 -3.41 -12.92
C LEU A 131 17.15 -4.17 -14.17
N GLU A 132 17.93 -3.51 -15.03
CA GLU A 132 18.43 -4.04 -16.29
C GLU A 132 19.26 -5.30 -16.07
N GLY A 133 18.94 -6.37 -16.81
CA GLY A 133 19.58 -7.69 -16.67
C GLY A 133 19.28 -8.46 -15.39
N ARG A 134 18.48 -7.92 -14.46
CA ARG A 134 18.15 -8.58 -13.18
C ARG A 134 16.71 -9.03 -13.07
N ILE A 135 15.80 -8.45 -13.85
CA ILE A 135 14.42 -8.87 -13.94
C ILE A 135 14.27 -9.88 -15.07
N ARG A 136 13.81 -11.09 -14.75
CA ARG A 136 13.33 -12.06 -15.76
C ARG A 136 11.92 -11.66 -16.16
N THR A 137 11.78 -10.92 -17.25
CA THR A 137 10.48 -10.41 -17.76
C THR A 137 9.44 -11.53 -17.90
N SER A 138 9.87 -12.73 -18.29
CA SER A 138 8.98 -13.90 -18.41
C SER A 138 8.35 -14.34 -17.09
N LEU A 139 9.08 -14.23 -15.97
CA LEU A 139 8.55 -14.57 -14.65
C LEU A 139 7.47 -13.56 -14.23
N TYR A 140 7.73 -12.27 -14.44
CA TYR A 140 6.77 -11.21 -14.14
C TYR A 140 5.51 -11.31 -15.01
N ALA A 141 5.68 -11.54 -16.31
CA ALA A 141 4.57 -11.75 -17.23
C ALA A 141 3.75 -12.98 -16.83
N GLY A 142 4.42 -14.11 -16.52
CA GLY A 142 3.75 -15.32 -16.05
C GLY A 142 2.97 -15.10 -14.76
N ALA A 143 3.55 -14.42 -13.77
CA ALA A 143 2.87 -14.08 -12.53
C ALA A 143 1.62 -13.22 -12.77
N LEU A 144 1.72 -12.19 -13.63
CA LEU A 144 0.57 -11.33 -13.98
C LEU A 144 -0.53 -12.10 -14.72
N VAL A 145 -0.16 -13.02 -15.63
CA VAL A 145 -1.12 -13.88 -16.32
C VAL A 145 -1.83 -14.80 -15.33
N VAL A 146 -1.10 -15.43 -14.41
CA VAL A 146 -1.70 -16.29 -13.38
C VAL A 146 -2.67 -15.51 -12.50
N VAL A 147 -2.28 -14.31 -12.03
CA VAL A 147 -3.16 -13.45 -11.24
C VAL A 147 -4.40 -13.04 -12.05
N GLY A 148 -4.21 -12.63 -13.31
CA GLY A 148 -5.30 -12.24 -14.19
C GLY A 148 -6.29 -13.38 -14.47
N LEU A 149 -5.79 -14.59 -14.74
CA LEU A 149 -6.62 -15.78 -14.94
C LEU A 149 -7.34 -16.19 -13.66
N GLY A 150 -6.67 -16.14 -12.51
CA GLY A 150 -7.28 -16.45 -11.22
C GLY A 150 -8.42 -15.48 -10.87
N LEU A 151 -8.21 -14.19 -11.11
CA LEU A 151 -9.26 -13.18 -10.97
C LEU A 151 -10.40 -13.43 -11.97
N ALA A 152 -10.09 -13.67 -13.24
CA ALA A 152 -11.12 -13.94 -14.25
C ALA A 152 -11.97 -15.16 -13.86
N ALA A 153 -11.35 -16.25 -13.38
CA ALA A 153 -12.06 -17.43 -12.92
C ALA A 153 -12.96 -17.14 -11.71
N LEU A 154 -12.46 -16.41 -10.71
CA LEU A 154 -13.22 -16.04 -9.51
C LEU A 154 -14.46 -15.18 -9.86
N TRP A 155 -14.31 -14.23 -10.78
CA TRP A 155 -15.43 -13.40 -11.23
C TRP A 155 -16.40 -14.15 -12.15
N LEU A 156 -15.91 -15.00 -13.05
CA LEU A 156 -16.76 -15.82 -13.91
C LEU A 156 -17.58 -16.85 -13.11
N SER A 157 -17.04 -17.38 -12.00
CA SER A 157 -17.79 -18.29 -11.14
C SER A 157 -18.98 -17.64 -10.45
N ASP A 158 -18.90 -16.33 -10.20
CA ASP A 158 -19.98 -15.57 -9.55
C ASP A 158 -21.14 -15.28 -10.52
N VAL A 159 -20.88 -15.29 -11.84
CA VAL A 159 -21.90 -15.10 -12.89
C VAL A 159 -22.55 -16.41 -13.30
N ALA A 160 -21.88 -17.54 -13.10
CA ALA A 160 -22.31 -18.86 -13.57
C ALA A 160 -23.16 -19.65 -12.55
N LEU A 161 -23.43 -19.09 -11.37
CA LEU A 161 -24.25 -19.65 -10.28
C LEU A 161 -25.49 -18.79 -10.03
#